data_AF-A0A7Y5G111-F1
#
_entry.id   AF-A0A7Y5G111-F1
#
_cell.length_a   1.000
_cell.length_b   1.000
_cell.length_c   1.000
_cell.angle_alpha   90.00
_cell.angle_beta   90.00
_cell.angle_gamma   90.00
#
_symmetry.space_group_name_H-M   'P 1'
#
loop_
_entity.id
_entity.type
_entity.pdbx_description
1 polymer ?
#
loop_
_entity_poly.entity_id
_entity_poly.type
_entity_poly.pdbx_seq_one_letter_code
_entity_poly.pdbx_strand_id
1 'polypeptide(L)'
;MKKNATRQVTFEGGLVPSPALFEGERILGTINAGLWDIGLFGFLLRHQERLVVTTHRIFQFSRQLTSASLRALELSKVEAVDVGSKFYPVQFFFGLIIFCTGVAYVNFFLLKLVSAVIGGFIMYAARKKVFHVSAAGSRNAVTLPLTRIKVEESKSFIDLVCGAMRNLQKAAPVPAHASLQTPVETLNSGLKSFTPAPEILADDEVFYTDIVDKKPQTSFDVKKPLHRPPEREQRHATPFTEQPVLFSNQPTSSSARLNLESICAAGMIAAFFLPWAQIFGFSASGYNLGKLGSYANLAWLIPGMSVAVIALRLAGKSIKIAALITGLMPFVGLLYGVSKIGDKLFHVVGVGVYLTLALGLILILASLKASKDFRGTTQ
;
A
#
# COMPACT_ATOMS: atom_id res chain seq x y z
N MET A 1 15.56 44.36 17.48
CA MET A 1 14.81 43.26 16.82
C MET A 1 15.37 41.92 17.28
N LYS A 2 14.64 41.17 18.13
CA LYS A 2 15.01 39.77 18.44
C LYS A 2 14.70 38.94 17.20
N LYS A 3 15.69 38.28 16.60
CA LYS A 3 15.44 37.26 15.57
C LYS A 3 14.59 36.17 16.22
N ASN A 4 13.31 36.10 15.86
CA ASN A 4 12.46 34.97 16.21
C ASN A 4 13.08 33.75 15.53
N ALA A 5 13.82 32.93 16.29
CA ALA A 5 14.36 31.69 15.78
C ALA A 5 13.20 30.88 15.19
N THR A 6 13.23 30.68 13.87
CA THR A 6 12.21 29.94 13.15
C THR A 6 12.11 28.56 13.78
N ARG A 7 11.00 28.28 14.48
CA ARG A 7 10.77 26.99 15.11
C ARG A 7 10.53 25.97 14.01
N GLN A 8 11.57 25.23 13.64
CA GLN A 8 11.47 24.12 12.70
C GLN A 8 11.24 22.83 13.48
N VAL A 9 10.41 21.94 12.93
CA VAL A 9 10.29 20.58 13.45
C VAL A 9 11.50 19.80 12.96
N THR A 10 12.47 19.57 13.83
CA THR A 10 13.65 18.76 13.48
C THR A 10 13.26 17.29 13.50
N PHE A 11 13.19 16.67 12.32
CA PHE A 11 13.12 15.22 12.17
C PHE A 11 14.54 14.64 12.23
N GLU A 12 14.70 13.48 12.85
CA GLU A 12 16.02 12.84 12.95
C GLU A 12 16.51 12.38 11.56
N GLY A 13 17.66 12.91 11.14
CA GLY A 13 18.29 12.61 9.85
C GLY A 13 18.39 13.84 8.97
N GLY A 14 19.61 14.29 8.66
CA GLY A 14 19.89 15.55 7.94
C GLY A 14 19.38 15.64 6.49
N LEU A 15 18.71 14.61 5.98
CA LEU A 15 18.15 14.56 4.61
C LEU A 15 16.62 14.70 4.58
N VAL A 16 15.98 14.94 5.72
CA VAL A 16 14.52 15.06 5.80
C VAL A 16 14.12 16.54 5.71
N PRO A 17 13.21 16.92 4.80
CA PRO A 17 12.69 18.28 4.78
C PRO A 17 12.04 18.60 6.13
N SER A 18 12.53 19.64 6.80
CA SER A 18 11.97 20.16 8.05
C SER A 18 10.89 21.18 7.67
N PRO A 19 9.59 20.83 7.73
CA PRO A 19 8.51 21.75 7.38
C PRO A 19 8.54 22.93 8.36
N ALA A 20 8.39 24.13 7.81
CA ALA A 20 8.23 25.33 8.62
C ALA A 20 6.87 25.29 9.34
N LEU A 21 6.90 25.57 10.65
CA LEU A 21 5.69 25.80 11.43
C LEU A 21 5.13 27.19 11.09
N PHE A 22 3.80 27.31 11.07
CA PHE A 22 3.12 28.59 10.97
C PHE A 22 3.38 29.45 12.21
N GLU A 23 3.20 30.76 12.07
CA GLU A 23 3.32 31.67 13.21
C GLU A 23 2.29 31.31 14.29
N GLY A 24 2.75 31.07 15.52
CA GLY A 24 1.91 30.62 16.63
C GLY A 24 1.59 29.11 16.64
N GLU A 25 2.00 28.34 15.63
CA GLU A 25 1.84 26.88 15.64
C GLU A 25 2.78 26.25 16.68
N ARG A 26 2.23 25.42 17.57
CA ARG A 26 2.97 24.75 18.63
C ARG A 26 2.88 23.25 18.46
N ILE A 27 3.98 22.54 18.72
CA ILE A 27 3.99 21.08 18.78
C ILE A 27 3.29 20.67 20.08
N LEU A 28 2.23 19.87 19.97
CA LEU A 28 1.45 19.36 21.10
C LEU A 28 1.99 18.02 21.58
N GLY A 29 2.41 17.17 20.65
CA GLY A 29 2.93 15.84 20.97
C GLY A 29 3.63 15.19 19.79
N THR A 30 4.48 14.23 20.09
CA THR A 30 5.11 13.35 19.11
C THR A 30 4.84 11.91 19.50
N ILE A 31 4.52 11.08 18.53
CA ILE A 31 4.44 9.63 18.66
C ILE A 31 5.44 9.01 17.68
N ASN A 32 6.34 8.19 18.18
CA ASN A 32 7.27 7.42 17.37
C ASN A 32 6.75 5.99 17.26
N ALA A 33 6.77 5.42 16.07
CA ALA A 33 6.47 4.01 15.89
C ALA A 33 7.56 3.17 16.57
N GLY A 34 7.13 2.23 17.40
CA GLY A 34 8.02 1.34 18.15
C GLY A 34 8.54 0.17 17.31
N LEU A 35 9.48 -0.59 17.90
CA LEU A 35 10.01 -1.85 17.34
C LEU A 35 8.88 -2.81 16.90
N TRP A 36 7.79 -2.84 17.68
CA TRP A 36 6.64 -3.72 17.46
C TRP A 36 5.73 -3.29 16.31
N ASP A 37 5.77 -2.02 15.94
CA ASP A 37 4.92 -1.38 14.94
C ASP A 37 5.52 -1.61 13.56
N ILE A 38 6.81 -1.30 13.49
CA ILE A 38 7.64 -1.38 12.30
C ILE A 38 8.07 -2.84 12.04
N GLY A 39 8.04 -3.68 13.08
CA GLY A 39 8.48 -5.07 13.07
C GLY A 39 10.01 -5.20 13.07
N LEU A 40 10.50 -6.41 13.36
CA LEU A 40 11.94 -6.69 13.43
C LEU A 40 12.68 -6.28 12.15
N PHE A 41 12.12 -6.59 10.98
CA PHE A 41 12.70 -6.21 9.71
C PHE A 41 12.70 -4.71 9.49
N GLY A 42 11.62 -4.02 9.84
CA GLY A 42 11.58 -2.58 9.70
C GLY A 42 12.63 -1.92 10.60
N PHE A 43 12.80 -2.42 11.83
CA PHE A 43 13.86 -1.94 12.73
C PHE A 43 15.25 -2.21 12.18
N LEU A 44 15.50 -3.41 11.64
CA LEU A 44 16.77 -3.79 11.03
C LEU A 44 17.09 -2.89 9.81
N LEU A 45 16.07 -2.56 9.01
CA LEU A 45 16.19 -1.68 7.86
C LEU A 45 16.13 -0.18 8.23
N ARG A 46 16.14 0.15 9.53
CA ARG A 46 16.02 1.51 10.06
C ARG A 46 14.81 2.27 9.50
N HIS A 47 13.71 1.57 9.22
CA HIS A 47 12.44 2.19 8.88
C HIS A 47 11.97 2.98 10.10
N GLN A 48 11.63 4.25 9.91
CA GLN A 48 11.16 5.12 10.98
C GLN A 48 9.84 5.74 10.57
N GLU A 49 8.84 5.60 11.43
CA GLU A 49 7.57 6.31 11.30
C GLU A 49 7.36 7.19 12.53
N ARG A 50 7.02 8.43 12.30
CA ARG A 50 6.80 9.43 13.36
C ARG A 50 5.59 10.24 13.02
N LEU A 51 4.75 10.45 14.01
CA LEU A 51 3.59 11.31 13.92
C LEU A 51 3.78 12.50 14.85
N VAL A 52 3.65 13.70 14.32
CA VAL A 52 3.80 14.94 15.08
C VAL A 52 2.47 15.68 15.02
N VAL A 53 1.86 15.90 16.19
CA VAL A 53 0.65 16.71 16.31
C VAL A 53 1.06 18.12 16.67
N THR A 54 0.55 19.07 15.92
CA THR A 54 0.67 20.48 16.24
C THR A 54 -0.71 21.08 16.51
N THR A 55 -0.77 22.37 16.81
CA THR A 55 -2.03 23.07 16.98
C THR A 55 -2.84 23.20 15.69
N HIS A 56 -2.23 23.09 14.50
CA HIS A 56 -2.91 23.30 13.21
C HIS A 56 -2.88 22.08 12.28
N ARG A 57 -1.84 21.25 12.36
CA ARG A 57 -1.60 20.14 11.45
C ARG A 57 -1.14 18.87 12.18
N ILE A 58 -1.44 17.73 11.58
CA ILE A 58 -0.85 16.43 11.91
C ILE A 58 0.16 16.11 10.82
N PHE A 59 1.43 15.96 11.19
CA PHE A 59 2.48 15.50 10.28
C PHE A 59 2.70 14.00 10.46
N GLN A 60 2.62 13.26 9.36
CA GLN A 60 3.07 11.89 9.28
C GLN A 60 4.39 11.84 8.51
N PHE A 61 5.44 11.48 9.21
CA PHE A 61 6.74 11.22 8.64
C PHE A 61 6.97 9.72 8.51
N SER A 62 7.36 9.25 7.33
CA SER A 62 7.75 7.87 7.09
C SER A 62 9.04 7.83 6.29
N ARG A 63 10.05 7.16 6.83
CA ARG A 63 11.37 7.00 6.24
C ARG A 63 11.66 5.55 5.95
N GLN A 64 11.77 5.22 4.68
CA GLN A 64 12.30 3.96 4.16
C GLN A 64 13.77 4.17 3.74
N LEU A 65 14.47 3.07 3.45
CA LEU A 65 15.88 3.07 3.02
C LEU A 65 16.19 4.06 1.89
N THR A 66 15.28 4.17 0.92
CA THR A 66 15.49 4.95 -0.32
C THR A 66 14.53 6.12 -0.49
N SER A 67 13.56 6.28 0.41
CA SER A 67 12.53 7.30 0.29
C SER A 67 12.14 7.84 1.65
N ALA A 68 12.06 9.17 1.74
CA ALA A 68 11.43 9.86 2.85
C ALA A 68 10.13 10.47 2.34
N SER A 69 9.05 10.29 3.09
CA SER A 69 7.77 10.91 2.80
C SER A 69 7.30 11.67 4.02
N LEU A 70 6.82 12.89 3.79
CA LEU A 70 6.19 13.73 4.79
C LEU A 70 4.80 14.07 4.27
N ARG A 71 3.78 13.65 5.01
CA ARG A 71 2.38 14.01 4.75
C ARG A 71 1.92 14.94 5.84
N ALA A 72 1.24 16.02 5.47
CA ALA A 72 0.64 16.95 6.41
C ALA A 72 -0.88 16.93 6.23
N LEU A 73 -1.62 16.81 7.34
CA LEU A 73 -3.07 16.87 7.37
C LEU A 73 -3.51 18.04 8.23
N GLU A 74 -4.31 18.95 7.67
CA GLU A 74 -4.84 20.10 8.41
C GLU A 74 -5.92 19.65 9.40
N LEU A 75 -5.80 20.05 10.66
CA LEU A 75 -6.74 19.70 11.74
C LEU A 75 -8.13 20.31 11.50
N SER A 76 -8.22 21.45 10.81
CA SER A 76 -9.49 22.06 10.43
C SER A 76 -10.31 21.21 9.46
N LYS A 77 -9.64 20.35 8.69
CA LYS A 77 -10.28 19.41 7.77
C LYS A 77 -10.62 18.10 8.45
N VAL A 78 -10.13 17.80 9.66
CA VAL A 78 -10.43 16.54 10.35
C VAL A 78 -11.84 16.60 10.92
N GLU A 79 -12.66 15.61 10.59
CA GLU A 79 -14.05 15.50 11.08
C GLU A 79 -14.15 14.46 12.20
N ALA A 80 -13.51 13.31 11.99
CA ALA A 80 -13.58 12.18 12.90
C ALA A 80 -12.20 11.52 13.06
N VAL A 81 -11.92 11.09 14.29
CA VAL A 81 -10.75 10.29 14.65
C VAL A 81 -11.26 8.99 15.27
N ASP A 82 -10.95 7.87 14.64
CA ASP A 82 -11.33 6.54 15.09
C ASP A 82 -10.12 5.61 15.19
N VAL A 83 -10.16 4.68 16.14
CA VAL A 83 -9.14 3.65 16.34
C VAL A 83 -9.75 2.30 16.00
N GLY A 84 -9.53 1.90 14.76
CA GLY A 84 -9.95 0.60 14.26
C GLY A 84 -8.91 -0.49 14.52
N SER A 85 -9.35 -1.74 14.41
CA SER A 85 -8.44 -2.88 14.20
C SER A 85 -8.65 -3.44 12.80
N LYS A 86 -7.57 -3.54 12.03
CA LYS A 86 -7.57 -4.29 10.76
C LYS A 86 -6.99 -5.68 11.00
N PHE A 87 -7.74 -6.68 10.57
CA PHE A 87 -7.31 -8.07 10.54
C PHE A 87 -6.80 -8.41 9.13
N TYR A 88 -5.60 -8.98 9.04
CA TYR A 88 -5.01 -9.40 7.77
C TYR A 88 -5.12 -10.92 7.63
N PRO A 89 -6.21 -11.45 7.02
CA PRO A 89 -6.48 -12.89 7.02
C PRO A 89 -5.37 -13.70 6.35
N VAL A 90 -4.81 -13.20 5.25
CA VAL A 90 -3.72 -13.88 4.53
C VAL A 90 -2.49 -14.10 5.43
N GLN A 91 -2.10 -13.08 6.20
CA GLN A 91 -0.96 -13.19 7.12
C GLN A 91 -1.27 -14.16 8.26
N PHE A 92 -2.50 -14.13 8.78
CA PHE A 92 -2.95 -15.06 9.81
C PHE A 92 -2.90 -16.51 9.33
N PHE A 93 -3.48 -16.81 8.17
CA PHE A 93 -3.47 -18.17 7.61
C PHE A 93 -2.07 -18.65 7.29
N PHE A 94 -1.18 -17.77 6.81
CA PHE A 94 0.22 -18.12 6.60
C PHE A 94 0.92 -18.52 7.91
N GLY A 95 0.71 -17.76 8.98
CA GLY A 95 1.20 -18.10 10.32
C GLY A 95 0.61 -19.42 10.83
N LEU A 96 -0.69 -19.65 10.59
CA LEU A 96 -1.38 -20.89 10.97
C LEU A 96 -0.82 -22.11 10.23
N ILE A 97 -0.53 -21.99 8.93
CA ILE A 97 0.10 -23.07 8.14
C ILE A 97 1.48 -23.41 8.73
N ILE A 98 2.34 -22.40 8.95
CA ILE A 98 3.67 -22.63 9.55
C ILE A 98 3.55 -23.31 10.91
N PHE A 99 2.60 -22.85 11.73
CA PHE A 99 2.32 -23.41 13.05
C PHE A 99 1.91 -24.90 12.95
N CYS A 100 0.88 -25.21 12.16
CA CYS A 100 0.34 -26.56 12.04
C CYS A 100 1.34 -27.51 11.36
N THR A 101 1.95 -27.10 10.25
CA THR A 101 2.94 -27.92 9.54
C THR A 101 4.16 -28.19 10.41
N GLY A 102 4.64 -27.16 11.11
CA GLY A 102 5.76 -27.26 12.01
C GLY A 102 5.52 -28.21 13.19
N VAL A 103 4.36 -28.14 13.83
CA VAL A 103 4.01 -29.02 14.96
C VAL A 103 3.75 -30.46 14.52
N ALA A 104 3.09 -30.66 13.37
CA ALA A 104 2.65 -31.97 12.92
C ALA A 104 3.77 -32.79 12.23
N TYR A 105 4.60 -32.17 11.39
CA TYR A 105 5.47 -32.91 10.46
C TYR A 105 6.96 -32.91 10.83
N VAL A 106 7.40 -32.08 11.76
CA VAL A 106 8.82 -31.96 12.11
C VAL A 106 9.15 -32.94 13.24
N ASN A 107 9.95 -33.97 13.02
CA ASN A 107 10.26 -34.94 14.09
C ASN A 107 11.16 -34.38 15.21
N PHE A 108 11.86 -33.27 14.97
CA PHE A 108 12.77 -32.68 15.94
C PHE A 108 12.07 -31.69 16.88
N PHE A 109 12.09 -31.97 18.19
CA PHE A 109 11.38 -31.18 19.20
C PHE A 109 11.73 -29.67 19.16
N LEU A 110 13.01 -29.33 19.04
CA LEU A 110 13.43 -27.93 19.00
C LEU A 110 12.87 -27.20 17.77
N LEU A 111 12.83 -27.88 16.62
CA LEU A 111 12.33 -27.28 15.38
C LEU A 111 10.79 -27.16 15.41
N LYS A 112 10.07 -28.09 16.07
CA LYS A 112 8.65 -27.91 16.40
C LYS A 112 8.44 -26.64 17.23
N LEU A 113 9.20 -26.45 18.31
CA LEU A 113 9.07 -25.27 19.17
C LEU A 113 9.33 -23.98 18.38
N VAL A 114 10.40 -23.93 17.60
CA VAL A 114 10.75 -22.77 16.77
C VAL A 114 9.64 -22.46 15.77
N SER A 115 9.14 -23.47 15.05
CA SER A 115 8.04 -23.28 14.09
C SER A 115 6.74 -22.82 14.75
N ALA A 116 6.41 -23.35 15.94
CA ALA A 116 5.25 -22.94 16.71
C ALA A 116 5.37 -21.47 17.19
N VAL A 117 6.54 -21.07 17.68
CA VAL A 117 6.80 -19.68 18.09
C VAL A 117 6.71 -18.74 16.89
N ILE A 118 7.32 -19.09 15.75
CA ILE A 118 7.28 -18.26 14.53
C ILE A 118 5.84 -18.17 13.99
N GLY A 119 5.13 -19.29 13.86
CA GLY A 119 3.76 -19.31 13.38
C GLY A 119 2.81 -18.53 14.29
N GLY A 120 2.93 -18.74 15.61
CA GLY A 120 2.19 -18.00 16.63
C GLY A 120 2.47 -16.49 16.57
N PHE A 121 3.73 -16.11 16.40
CA PHE A 121 4.13 -14.72 16.25
C PHE A 121 3.55 -14.07 14.98
N ILE A 122 3.57 -14.77 13.84
CA ILE A 122 2.98 -14.29 12.58
C ILE A 122 1.47 -14.11 12.72
N MET A 123 0.78 -15.08 13.35
CA MET A 123 -0.66 -14.98 13.64
C MET A 123 -0.98 -13.79 14.55
N TYR A 124 -0.19 -13.59 15.60
CA TYR A 124 -0.33 -12.44 16.49
C TYR A 124 -0.11 -11.12 15.74
N ALA A 125 0.90 -11.06 14.87
CA ALA A 125 1.21 -9.91 14.01
C ALA A 125 0.14 -9.58 12.96
N ALA A 126 -0.76 -10.52 12.65
CA ALA A 126 -1.86 -10.31 11.71
C ALA A 126 -2.96 -9.37 12.26
N ARG A 127 -2.99 -9.14 13.57
CA ARG A 127 -3.83 -8.11 14.19
C ARG A 127 -3.06 -6.79 14.26
N LYS A 128 -3.52 -5.79 13.52
CA LYS A 128 -2.98 -4.42 13.60
C LYS A 128 -4.07 -3.46 14.02
N LYS A 129 -3.77 -2.64 15.03
CA LYS A 129 -4.54 -1.43 15.29
C LYS A 129 -4.15 -0.40 14.25
N VAL A 130 -5.13 0.36 13.77
CA VAL A 130 -5.01 1.35 12.70
C VAL A 130 -5.77 2.59 13.12
N PHE A 131 -5.13 3.74 13.01
CA PHE A 131 -5.79 5.02 13.21
C PHE A 131 -6.43 5.51 11.92
N HIS A 132 -7.70 5.84 12.02
CA HIS A 132 -8.47 6.42 10.94
C HIS A 132 -8.73 7.87 11.28
N VAL A 133 -8.15 8.78 10.51
CA VAL A 133 -8.45 10.21 10.60
C VAL A 133 -9.23 10.57 9.34
N SER A 134 -10.53 10.73 9.48
CA SER A 134 -11.39 11.12 8.37
C SER A 134 -11.40 12.64 8.24
N ALA A 135 -11.28 13.13 7.01
CA ALA A 135 -11.38 14.56 6.72
C ALA A 135 -12.78 14.89 6.15
N ALA A 136 -13.37 15.99 6.62
CA ALA A 136 -14.69 16.47 6.22
C ALA A 136 -14.78 16.63 4.70
N GLY A 137 -15.83 16.04 4.10
CA GLY A 137 -16.10 16.13 2.67
C GLY A 137 -15.18 15.31 1.75
N SER A 138 -14.20 14.59 2.31
CA SER A 138 -13.34 13.69 1.53
C SER A 138 -13.86 12.25 1.66
N ARG A 139 -14.34 11.66 0.56
CA ARG A 139 -14.54 10.19 0.46
C ARG A 139 -13.24 9.43 0.71
N ASN A 140 -12.10 10.11 0.59
CA ASN A 140 -10.79 9.59 0.89
C ASN A 140 -10.46 9.95 2.35
N ALA A 141 -11.03 9.18 3.29
CA ALA A 141 -10.56 9.20 4.67
C ALA A 141 -9.05 8.90 4.66
N VAL A 142 -8.24 9.85 5.15
CA VAL A 142 -6.79 9.67 5.23
C VAL A 142 -6.52 8.69 6.35
N THR A 143 -6.48 7.41 6.00
CA THR A 143 -6.06 6.38 6.94
C THR A 143 -4.58 6.60 7.22
N LEU A 144 -4.24 6.97 8.45
CA LEU A 144 -2.87 7.07 8.92
C LEU A 144 -2.55 5.72 9.57
N PRO A 145 -1.87 4.79 8.86
CA PRO A 145 -1.58 3.46 9.40
C PRO A 145 -0.53 3.56 10.50
N LEU A 146 -0.91 4.03 11.67
CA LEU A 146 -0.11 3.89 12.88
C LEU A 146 -0.33 2.47 13.37
N THR A 147 0.58 1.61 12.95
CA THR A 147 0.57 0.23 13.37
C THR A 147 0.88 0.18 14.87
N ARG A 148 -0.02 -0.42 15.67
CA ARG A 148 0.22 -0.85 17.08
C ARG A 148 0.66 0.22 18.11
N ILE A 149 0.02 1.39 18.11
CA ILE A 149 0.08 2.28 19.29
C ILE A 149 -0.47 1.56 20.54
N LYS A 150 0.23 1.69 21.68
CA LYS A 150 -0.24 1.19 22.97
C LYS A 150 -1.61 1.79 23.31
N VAL A 151 -2.44 1.09 24.07
CA VAL A 151 -3.81 1.58 24.38
C VAL A 151 -3.74 2.95 25.07
N GLU A 152 -2.75 3.15 25.93
CA GLU A 152 -2.54 4.37 26.70
C GLU A 152 -2.10 5.53 25.80
N GLU A 153 -1.14 5.29 24.92
CA GLU A 153 -0.66 6.27 23.92
C GLU A 153 -1.77 6.61 22.92
N SER A 154 -2.63 5.63 22.58
CA SER A 154 -3.75 5.84 21.66
C SER A 154 -4.78 6.80 22.22
N LYS A 155 -5.09 6.67 23.52
CA LYS A 155 -6.00 7.56 24.23
C LYS A 155 -5.41 8.96 24.37
N SER A 156 -4.14 9.05 24.79
CA SER A 156 -3.43 10.34 24.90
C SER A 156 -3.39 11.07 23.56
N PHE A 157 -3.19 10.34 22.45
CA PHE A 157 -3.23 10.91 21.11
C PHE A 157 -4.60 11.48 20.74
N ILE A 158 -5.67 10.72 20.96
CA ILE A 158 -7.04 11.18 20.71
C ILE A 158 -7.33 12.42 21.54
N ASP A 159 -6.97 12.42 22.83
CA ASP A 159 -7.17 13.56 23.72
C ASP A 159 -6.41 14.81 23.24
N LEU A 160 -5.18 14.63 22.73
CA LEU A 160 -4.38 15.71 22.13
C LEU A 160 -5.02 16.27 20.86
N VAL A 161 -5.46 15.41 19.94
CA VAL A 161 -6.09 15.83 18.68
C VAL A 161 -7.44 16.51 18.94
N CYS A 162 -8.30 15.91 19.77
CA CYS A 162 -9.57 16.49 20.18
C CYS A 162 -9.39 17.79 20.95
N GLY A 163 -8.35 17.91 21.78
CA GLY A 163 -7.97 19.15 22.46
C GLY A 163 -7.58 20.24 21.46
N ALA A 164 -6.75 19.90 20.47
CA ALA A 164 -6.33 20.81 19.40
C ALA A 164 -7.51 21.31 18.58
N MET A 165 -8.40 20.40 18.15
CA MET A 165 -9.60 20.73 17.39
C MET A 165 -10.54 21.67 18.16
N ARG A 166 -10.77 21.41 19.45
CA ARG A 166 -11.58 22.31 20.31
C ARG A 166 -10.96 23.71 20.44
N ASN A 167 -9.64 23.79 20.54
CA ASN A 167 -8.95 25.08 20.62
C ASN A 167 -9.02 25.84 19.29
N LEU A 168 -8.91 25.15 18.15
CA LEU A 168 -9.11 25.75 16.83
C LEU A 168 -10.53 26.29 16.65
N GLN A 169 -11.55 25.54 17.08
CA GLN A 169 -12.95 25.99 17.05
C GLN A 169 -13.19 27.22 17.91
N LYS A 170 -12.54 27.33 19.08
CA LYS A 170 -12.60 28.52 19.93
C LYS A 170 -11.84 29.72 19.36
N ALA A 171 -10.71 29.46 18.71
CA ALA A 171 -9.82 30.48 18.14
C ALA A 171 -10.28 30.99 16.78
N ALA A 172 -11.23 30.32 16.13
CA ALA A 172 -11.95 30.83 14.97
C ALA A 172 -13.26 31.50 15.45
N PRO A 173 -13.24 32.77 15.91
CA PRO A 173 -14.45 33.55 15.87
C PRO A 173 -14.74 33.74 14.39
N VAL A 174 -15.64 32.94 13.84
CA VAL A 174 -16.31 33.30 12.60
C VAL A 174 -17.30 34.39 13.01
N PRO A 175 -17.07 35.68 12.67
CA PRO A 175 -18.18 36.62 12.65
C PRO A 175 -19.15 36.14 11.57
N ALA A 176 -20.13 35.34 11.96
CA ALA A 176 -21.21 34.89 11.09
C ALA A 176 -22.14 36.06 10.65
N HIS A 177 -21.83 37.30 11.02
CA HIS A 177 -22.66 38.49 10.78
C HIS A 177 -21.88 39.74 10.36
N ALA A 178 -20.81 39.61 9.58
CA ALA A 178 -20.36 40.73 8.74
C ALA A 178 -21.08 40.66 7.39
N SER A 179 -22.41 40.74 7.44
CA SER A 179 -23.25 41.07 6.30
C SER A 179 -22.82 42.44 5.77
N LEU A 180 -22.18 42.47 4.60
CA LEU A 180 -22.21 43.63 3.73
C LEU A 180 -23.70 43.91 3.44
N GLN A 181 -24.28 44.87 4.17
CA GLN A 181 -25.53 45.51 3.80
C GLN A 181 -25.24 46.37 2.57
N THR A 182 -25.71 45.95 1.40
CA THR A 182 -26.07 46.88 0.31
C THR A 182 -27.59 46.90 0.19
N PRO A 183 -28.23 48.07 0.05
CA PRO A 183 -29.67 48.22 0.16
C PRO A 183 -30.43 47.78 -1.11
N VAL A 184 -31.52 47.04 -0.83
CA VAL A 184 -32.80 46.78 -1.52
C VAL A 184 -33.14 47.57 -2.80
N GLU A 185 -33.59 46.87 -3.86
CA GLU A 185 -34.81 47.13 -4.66
C GLU A 185 -34.99 46.05 -5.76
N THR A 186 -35.90 45.08 -5.59
CA THR A 186 -37.29 44.97 -6.11
C THR A 186 -37.46 44.17 -7.42
N LEU A 187 -38.60 43.48 -7.49
CA LEU A 187 -39.37 43.04 -8.67
C LEU A 187 -39.09 41.66 -9.31
N ASN A 188 -39.81 40.68 -8.76
CA ASN A 188 -40.43 39.57 -9.50
C ASN A 188 -41.45 40.08 -10.54
N SER A 189 -41.49 39.50 -11.74
CA SER A 189 -42.72 38.87 -12.30
C SER A 189 -42.55 38.37 -13.75
N GLY A 190 -43.11 37.19 -14.04
CA GLY A 190 -43.86 36.95 -15.28
C GLY A 190 -43.25 36.10 -16.42
N LEU A 191 -43.70 34.83 -16.52
CA LEU A 191 -44.30 34.13 -17.69
C LEU A 191 -43.89 34.55 -19.13
N LYS A 192 -43.75 33.74 -20.19
CA LYS A 192 -44.07 32.33 -20.53
C LYS A 192 -43.57 31.98 -21.96
N SER A 193 -43.25 30.70 -22.20
CA SER A 193 -43.46 29.85 -23.43
C SER A 193 -43.07 30.30 -24.85
N PHE A 194 -42.28 29.48 -25.59
CA PHE A 194 -42.71 28.46 -26.60
C PHE A 194 -41.47 27.83 -27.31
N THR A 195 -41.65 26.56 -27.74
CA THR A 195 -40.73 25.55 -28.33
C THR A 195 -40.69 25.58 -29.90
N PRO A 196 -40.06 24.64 -30.67
CA PRO A 196 -38.95 23.66 -30.45
C PRO A 196 -37.96 23.45 -31.65
N ALA A 197 -36.86 22.69 -31.40
CA ALA A 197 -36.11 21.67 -32.22
C ALA A 197 -35.60 22.00 -33.66
N PRO A 198 -34.58 21.32 -34.28
CA PRO A 198 -34.28 19.86 -34.33
C PRO A 198 -32.86 19.46 -33.82
N GLU A 199 -32.58 18.26 -33.29
CA GLU A 199 -32.38 16.92 -33.91
C GLU A 199 -30.91 16.62 -34.28
N ILE A 200 -30.46 15.38 -33.97
CA ILE A 200 -29.29 14.57 -34.42
C ILE A 200 -28.95 13.63 -33.21
N LEU A 201 -29.50 12.40 -33.12
CA LEU A 201 -29.07 11.09 -33.68
C LEU A 201 -27.63 10.70 -33.28
N ALA A 202 -27.44 9.71 -32.38
CA ALA A 202 -27.28 8.24 -32.64
C ALA A 202 -25.80 7.91 -32.91
N ASP A 203 -25.11 6.86 -32.45
CA ASP A 203 -25.31 5.58 -31.73
C ASP A 203 -23.97 5.33 -30.94
N ASP A 204 -23.79 4.43 -29.97
CA ASP A 204 -23.81 2.96 -30.07
C ASP A 204 -23.85 2.30 -28.68
N GLU A 205 -24.56 1.18 -28.65
CA GLU A 205 -24.73 0.19 -27.57
C GLU A 205 -23.46 -0.66 -27.34
N VAL A 206 -23.29 -1.25 -26.14
CA VAL A 206 -23.09 -2.71 -25.94
C VAL A 206 -23.44 -3.09 -24.49
N PHE A 207 -24.28 -4.14 -24.41
CA PHE A 207 -24.81 -4.92 -23.28
C PHE A 207 -23.81 -5.45 -22.24
N TYR A 208 -24.27 -5.58 -20.98
CA TYR A 208 -24.28 -6.87 -20.26
C TYR A 208 -25.45 -6.93 -19.25
N THR A 209 -26.00 -8.13 -19.15
CA THR A 209 -27.30 -8.58 -18.64
C THR A 209 -27.43 -8.72 -17.12
N ASP A 210 -28.64 -8.40 -16.66
CA ASP A 210 -29.47 -8.93 -15.56
C ASP A 210 -28.89 -9.95 -14.56
N ILE A 211 -29.00 -9.61 -13.27
CA ILE A 211 -29.51 -10.50 -12.22
C ILE A 211 -30.52 -9.73 -11.35
N VAL A 212 -31.63 -10.42 -11.12
CA VAL A 212 -32.95 -10.00 -10.63
C VAL A 212 -33.07 -9.91 -9.10
N ASP A 213 -33.85 -8.90 -8.68
CA ASP A 213 -34.71 -8.68 -7.51
C ASP A 213 -34.26 -8.88 -6.05
N LYS A 214 -34.34 -7.77 -5.29
CA LYS A 214 -35.35 -7.61 -4.21
C LYS A 214 -35.65 -6.13 -3.93
N LYS A 215 -36.94 -5.77 -4.01
CA LYS A 215 -37.56 -4.44 -3.75
C LYS A 215 -37.13 -3.76 -2.43
N PRO A 216 -37.23 -2.42 -2.39
CA PRO A 216 -38.21 -1.81 -1.50
C PRO A 216 -39.08 -0.75 -2.21
N GLN A 217 -40.40 -0.84 -2.02
CA GLN A 217 -41.35 0.24 -2.28
C GLN A 217 -41.39 1.16 -1.06
N THR A 218 -41.16 2.46 -1.26
CA THR A 218 -42.09 3.51 -0.81
C THR A 218 -41.82 4.81 -1.58
N SER A 219 -42.92 5.33 -2.08
CA SER A 219 -43.12 6.53 -2.89
C SER A 219 -42.79 7.83 -2.16
N PHE A 220 -42.12 8.76 -2.84
CA PHE A 220 -42.40 10.18 -2.69
C PHE A 220 -42.28 10.89 -4.04
N ASP A 221 -43.38 11.52 -4.41
CA ASP A 221 -43.63 12.29 -5.63
C ASP A 221 -43.32 13.77 -5.33
N VAL A 222 -42.31 14.34 -5.99
CA VAL A 222 -42.14 15.81 -6.07
C VAL A 222 -41.69 16.16 -7.48
N LYS A 223 -42.63 16.74 -8.23
CA LYS A 223 -42.44 17.38 -9.53
C LYS A 223 -41.68 18.72 -9.43
N LYS A 224 -40.93 19.00 -10.50
CA LYS A 224 -40.53 20.31 -11.09
C LYS A 224 -39.27 21.04 -10.52
N PRO A 225 -38.62 21.93 -11.30
CA PRO A 225 -37.94 21.67 -12.58
C PRO A 225 -36.51 22.26 -12.62
N LEU A 226 -35.78 21.87 -13.65
CA LEU A 226 -34.44 22.31 -14.05
C LEU A 226 -34.42 23.78 -14.52
N HIS A 227 -33.51 24.62 -14.00
CA HIS A 227 -32.97 25.73 -14.80
C HIS A 227 -31.51 26.06 -14.48
N ARG A 228 -30.76 26.19 -15.57
CA ARG A 228 -29.33 26.49 -15.71
C ARG A 228 -29.15 28.01 -15.69
N PRO A 229 -28.12 28.57 -15.02
CA PRO A 229 -27.82 30.00 -15.09
C PRO A 229 -27.10 30.36 -16.40
N PRO A 230 -27.25 31.60 -16.91
CA PRO A 230 -26.59 32.05 -18.13
C PRO A 230 -25.13 32.43 -17.90
N GLU A 231 -24.39 32.15 -18.96
CA GLU A 231 -23.11 32.68 -19.36
C GLU A 231 -23.04 34.20 -19.17
N ARG A 232 -22.06 34.65 -18.37
CA ARG A 232 -21.66 36.06 -18.29
C ARG A 232 -20.62 36.35 -19.34
N GLU A 233 -20.92 37.35 -20.15
CA GLU A 233 -20.03 38.06 -21.04
C GLU A 233 -18.79 38.60 -20.29
N GLN A 234 -17.63 38.30 -20.85
CA GLN A 234 -16.30 38.61 -20.36
C GLN A 234 -16.04 40.12 -20.41
N ARG A 235 -15.81 40.75 -19.25
CA ARG A 235 -15.09 42.03 -19.18
C ARG A 235 -13.62 41.76 -18.87
N HIS A 236 -12.76 42.25 -19.75
CA HIS A 236 -11.30 42.32 -19.59
C HIS A 236 -10.91 42.86 -18.21
N ALA A 237 -10.32 41.98 -17.39
CA ALA A 237 -9.47 42.34 -16.27
C ALA A 237 -8.08 41.76 -16.56
N THR A 238 -7.08 42.62 -16.42
CA THR A 238 -5.64 42.36 -16.60
C THR A 238 -5.19 41.00 -16.06
N PRO A 239 -4.39 40.24 -16.83
CA PRO A 239 -3.88 38.95 -16.38
C PRO A 239 -2.87 39.16 -15.25
N PHE A 240 -3.25 38.80 -14.03
CA PHE A 240 -2.27 38.49 -13.00
C PHE A 240 -1.59 37.19 -13.44
N THR A 241 -0.32 37.28 -13.82
CA THR A 241 0.53 36.16 -14.19
C THR A 241 0.80 35.31 -12.94
N GLU A 242 -0.16 34.46 -12.56
CA GLU A 242 0.16 33.25 -11.82
C GLU A 242 0.92 32.33 -12.77
N GLN A 243 2.24 32.28 -12.59
CA GLN A 243 3.08 31.36 -13.33
C GLN A 243 2.55 29.94 -13.12
N PRO A 244 2.12 29.22 -14.17
CA PRO A 244 1.90 27.79 -14.05
C PRO A 244 3.25 27.20 -13.67
N VAL A 245 3.37 26.72 -12.44
CA VAL A 245 4.54 25.98 -11.97
C VAL A 245 4.58 24.72 -12.81
N LEU A 246 5.37 24.80 -13.88
CA LEU A 246 5.57 23.76 -14.87
C LEU A 246 6.31 22.63 -14.15
N PHE A 247 5.52 21.72 -13.56
CA PHE A 247 6.03 20.51 -12.96
C PHE A 247 6.63 19.65 -14.07
N SER A 248 7.94 19.84 -14.26
CA SER A 248 8.94 18.83 -14.54
C SER A 248 8.42 17.65 -15.36
N ASN A 249 8.62 17.74 -16.68
CA ASN A 249 8.78 16.57 -17.54
C ASN A 249 9.87 15.68 -16.94
N GLN A 250 9.49 14.71 -16.10
CA GLN A 250 10.43 13.67 -15.71
C GLN A 250 10.77 12.88 -16.98
N PRO A 251 12.06 12.77 -17.34
CA PRO A 251 12.46 11.92 -18.44
C PRO A 251 11.99 10.50 -18.11
N THR A 252 11.20 9.93 -19.01
CA THR A 252 10.87 8.51 -19.05
C THR A 252 12.14 7.73 -19.35
N SER A 253 13.04 7.65 -18.38
CA SER A 253 14.13 6.68 -18.36
C SER A 253 13.51 5.31 -18.05
N SER A 254 12.75 4.79 -19.02
CA SER A 254 12.26 3.41 -19.11
C SER A 254 13.36 2.42 -19.52
N SER A 255 14.62 2.89 -19.53
CA SER A 255 15.78 2.09 -19.88
C SER A 255 16.14 1.14 -18.74
N ALA A 256 15.87 -0.14 -18.99
CA ALA A 256 16.50 -1.29 -18.36
C ALA A 256 16.52 -1.36 -16.83
N ARG A 257 15.40 -1.08 -16.16
CA ARG A 257 15.18 -1.69 -14.83
C ARG A 257 14.97 -3.18 -15.06
N LEU A 258 16.06 -3.95 -15.00
CA LEU A 258 15.99 -5.40 -14.90
C LEU A 258 15.14 -5.69 -13.65
N ASN A 259 13.91 -6.12 -13.91
CA ASN A 259 12.97 -6.42 -12.85
C ASN A 259 13.52 -7.63 -12.12
N LEU A 260 13.65 -7.51 -10.80
CA LEU A 260 14.22 -8.54 -9.93
C LEU A 260 13.57 -9.90 -10.18
N GLU A 261 12.27 -9.92 -10.53
CA GLU A 261 11.52 -11.12 -10.89
C GLU A 261 12.09 -11.84 -12.11
N SER A 262 12.47 -11.11 -13.16
CA SER A 262 13.06 -11.67 -14.38
C SER A 262 14.46 -12.20 -14.13
N ILE A 263 15.26 -11.49 -13.31
CA ILE A 263 16.59 -11.96 -12.89
C ILE A 263 16.47 -13.27 -12.09
N CYS A 264 15.53 -13.34 -11.15
CA CYS A 264 15.33 -14.54 -10.34
C CYS A 264 14.84 -15.72 -11.19
N ALA A 265 13.88 -15.49 -12.11
CA ALA A 265 13.40 -16.51 -13.01
C ALA A 265 14.52 -17.04 -13.94
N ALA A 266 15.34 -16.15 -14.51
CA ALA A 266 16.51 -16.54 -15.31
C ALA A 266 17.53 -17.31 -14.46
N GLY A 267 17.77 -16.85 -13.23
CA GLY A 267 18.61 -17.55 -12.27
C GLY A 267 18.11 -18.95 -11.93
N MET A 268 16.79 -19.15 -11.80
CA MET A 268 16.19 -20.47 -11.55
C MET A 268 16.41 -21.41 -12.75
N ILE A 269 16.30 -20.90 -13.98
CA ILE A 269 16.63 -21.67 -15.19
C ILE A 269 18.11 -22.06 -15.17
N ALA A 270 19.00 -21.09 -14.93
CA ALA A 270 20.44 -21.35 -14.86
C ALA A 270 20.80 -22.32 -13.72
N ALA A 271 20.14 -22.21 -12.57
CA ALA A 271 20.34 -23.10 -11.42
C ALA A 271 19.86 -24.54 -11.71
N PHE A 272 18.79 -24.68 -12.48
CA PHE A 272 18.28 -25.98 -12.90
C PHE A 272 19.23 -26.68 -13.88
N PHE A 273 19.71 -25.93 -14.89
CA PHE A 273 20.60 -26.42 -15.94
C PHE A 273 22.09 -26.25 -15.62
N LEU A 274 22.44 -25.91 -14.37
CA LEU A 274 23.83 -25.68 -13.98
C LEU A 274 24.67 -26.88 -14.43
N PRO A 275 25.64 -26.68 -15.35
CA PRO A 275 26.44 -27.78 -15.84
C PRO A 275 27.14 -28.44 -14.66
N TRP A 276 27.47 -29.71 -14.85
CA TRP A 276 28.17 -30.54 -13.89
C TRP A 276 29.65 -30.10 -13.85
N ALA A 277 29.87 -28.86 -13.40
CA ALA A 277 31.19 -28.26 -13.35
C ALA A 277 31.80 -28.60 -11.98
N GLN A 278 32.88 -29.39 -12.00
CA GLN A 278 33.73 -29.57 -10.84
C GLN A 278 34.68 -28.38 -10.76
N ILE A 279 34.32 -27.38 -9.96
CA ILE A 279 35.17 -26.22 -9.72
C ILE A 279 35.81 -26.43 -8.33
N PHE A 280 37.14 -26.58 -8.29
CA PHE A 280 37.94 -26.77 -7.06
C PHE A 280 37.53 -27.98 -6.19
N GLY A 281 37.21 -29.13 -6.81
CA GLY A 281 36.86 -30.35 -6.07
C GLY A 281 35.46 -30.37 -5.46
N PHE A 282 34.73 -29.25 -5.53
CA PHE A 282 33.29 -29.20 -5.23
C PHE A 282 32.49 -29.49 -6.50
N SER A 283 31.73 -30.57 -6.49
CA SER A 283 30.80 -30.91 -7.57
C SER A 283 29.54 -30.04 -7.45
N ALA A 284 29.55 -28.86 -8.06
CA ALA A 284 28.35 -28.03 -8.19
C ALA A 284 27.51 -28.58 -9.35
N SER A 285 26.73 -29.63 -9.10
CA SER A 285 25.80 -30.16 -10.10
C SER A 285 24.43 -29.50 -9.96
N GLY A 286 23.78 -29.26 -11.11
CA GLY A 286 22.34 -29.02 -11.20
C GLY A 286 21.52 -30.24 -10.75
N TYR A 287 20.30 -30.36 -11.29
CA TYR A 287 19.39 -31.44 -10.92
C TYR A 287 19.85 -32.77 -11.53
N ASN A 288 20.15 -33.77 -10.69
CA ASN A 288 20.47 -35.12 -11.15
C ASN A 288 19.19 -35.92 -11.47
N LEU A 289 18.52 -35.54 -12.56
CA LEU A 289 17.23 -36.10 -12.97
C LEU A 289 17.27 -37.62 -13.18
N GLY A 290 18.40 -38.17 -13.62
CA GLY A 290 18.57 -39.62 -13.83
C GLY A 290 18.38 -40.44 -12.56
N LYS A 291 18.70 -39.90 -11.38
CA LYS A 291 18.49 -40.57 -10.09
C LYS A 291 17.06 -40.47 -9.57
N LEU A 292 16.25 -39.54 -10.10
CA LEU A 292 14.86 -39.35 -9.68
C LEU A 292 13.86 -40.22 -10.47
N GLY A 293 14.27 -40.88 -11.55
CA GLY A 293 13.38 -41.73 -12.36
C GLY A 293 12.14 -40.98 -12.85
N SER A 294 10.95 -41.57 -12.71
CA SER A 294 9.67 -40.95 -13.13
C SER A 294 9.39 -39.59 -12.46
N TYR A 295 9.93 -39.35 -11.25
CA TYR A 295 9.76 -38.08 -10.54
C TYR A 295 10.50 -36.91 -11.20
N ALA A 296 11.45 -37.19 -12.09
CA ALA A 296 12.15 -36.17 -12.87
C ALA A 296 11.19 -35.33 -13.72
N ASN A 297 10.07 -35.90 -14.16
CA ASN A 297 9.07 -35.19 -14.97
C ASN A 297 8.49 -33.97 -14.25
N LEU A 298 8.32 -34.04 -12.93
CA LEU A 298 7.78 -32.93 -12.15
C LEU A 298 8.81 -31.82 -11.94
N ALA A 299 10.10 -32.16 -11.93
CA ALA A 299 11.19 -31.20 -11.80
C ALA A 299 11.27 -30.27 -13.04
N TRP A 300 10.90 -30.75 -14.23
CA TRP A 300 10.82 -29.96 -15.47
C TRP A 300 9.79 -28.83 -15.42
N LEU A 301 8.84 -28.88 -14.48
CA LEU A 301 7.87 -27.80 -14.28
C LEU A 301 8.55 -26.50 -13.81
N ILE A 302 9.67 -26.61 -13.09
CA ILE A 302 10.40 -25.45 -12.54
C ILE A 302 10.95 -24.54 -13.67
N PRO A 303 11.78 -25.02 -14.61
CA PRO A 303 12.23 -24.19 -15.72
C PRO A 303 11.08 -23.77 -16.64
N GLY A 304 10.08 -24.64 -16.86
CA GLY A 304 8.90 -24.31 -17.67
C GLY A 304 8.13 -23.09 -17.13
N MET A 305 7.84 -23.08 -15.82
CA MET A 305 7.18 -21.95 -15.16
C MET A 305 8.06 -20.69 -15.14
N SER A 306 9.37 -20.85 -15.00
CA SER A 306 10.32 -19.72 -15.06
C SER A 306 10.34 -19.04 -16.43
N VAL A 307 10.31 -19.83 -17.52
CA VAL A 307 10.17 -19.31 -18.89
C VAL A 307 8.83 -18.60 -19.06
N ALA A 308 7.74 -19.16 -18.53
CA ALA A 308 6.42 -18.53 -18.60
C ALA A 308 6.38 -17.16 -17.92
N VAL A 309 7.04 -16.99 -16.76
CA VAL A 309 7.17 -15.69 -16.09
C VAL A 309 7.91 -14.67 -16.94
N ILE A 310 9.00 -15.07 -17.58
CA ILE A 310 9.77 -14.20 -18.49
C ILE A 310 8.91 -13.82 -19.71
N ALA A 311 8.23 -14.79 -20.33
CA ALA A 311 7.37 -14.55 -21.49
C ALA A 311 6.18 -13.63 -21.16
N LEU A 312 5.48 -13.85 -20.04
CA LEU A 312 4.39 -12.97 -19.58
C LEU A 312 4.89 -11.55 -19.32
N ARG A 313 6.14 -11.40 -18.85
CA ARG A 313 6.75 -10.09 -18.65
C ARG A 313 7.02 -9.39 -19.97
N LEU A 314 7.58 -10.10 -20.95
CA LEU A 314 7.81 -9.57 -22.30
C LEU A 314 6.49 -9.18 -22.99
N ALA A 315 5.40 -9.90 -22.70
CA ALA A 315 4.05 -9.57 -23.17
C ALA A 315 3.39 -8.39 -22.43
N GLY A 316 4.08 -7.72 -21.50
CA GLY A 316 3.55 -6.58 -20.75
C GLY A 316 2.45 -6.93 -19.73
N LYS A 317 2.19 -8.22 -19.48
CA LYS A 317 1.15 -8.66 -18.53
C LYS A 317 1.63 -8.56 -17.08
N SER A 318 0.69 -8.47 -16.15
CA SER A 318 1.02 -8.51 -14.72
C SER A 318 1.52 -9.91 -14.33
N ILE A 319 2.78 -9.99 -13.91
CA ILE A 319 3.44 -11.27 -13.60
C ILE A 319 3.35 -11.68 -12.13
N LYS A 320 2.67 -10.90 -11.27
CA LYS A 320 2.76 -11.07 -9.80
C LYS A 320 2.34 -12.46 -9.33
N ILE A 321 1.19 -12.94 -9.80
CA ILE A 321 0.67 -14.26 -9.43
C ILE A 321 1.55 -15.36 -10.04
N ALA A 322 1.94 -15.21 -11.31
CA ALA A 322 2.80 -16.17 -11.99
C ALA A 322 4.18 -16.30 -11.33
N ALA A 323 4.81 -15.19 -10.94
CA ALA A 323 6.08 -15.14 -10.23
C ALA A 323 5.97 -15.80 -8.84
N LEU A 324 4.87 -15.54 -8.11
CA LEU A 324 4.63 -16.17 -6.81
C LEU A 324 4.46 -17.69 -6.94
N ILE A 325 3.65 -18.18 -7.89
CA ILE A 325 3.47 -19.61 -8.13
C ILE A 325 4.79 -20.26 -8.55
N THR A 326 5.54 -19.61 -9.45
CA THR A 326 6.84 -20.10 -9.93
C THR A 326 7.86 -20.19 -8.80
N GLY A 327 7.93 -19.17 -7.93
CA GLY A 327 8.81 -19.19 -6.77
C GLY A 327 8.43 -20.25 -5.75
N LEU A 328 7.15 -20.62 -5.65
CA LEU A 328 6.66 -21.67 -4.76
C LEU A 328 6.99 -23.08 -5.25
N MET A 329 7.09 -23.29 -6.57
CA MET A 329 7.29 -24.61 -7.17
C MET A 329 8.48 -25.41 -6.64
N PRO A 330 9.70 -24.87 -6.49
CA PRO A 330 10.81 -25.64 -5.95
C PRO A 330 10.55 -26.12 -4.51
N PHE A 331 9.78 -25.38 -3.70
CA PHE A 331 9.39 -25.81 -2.35
C PHE A 331 8.36 -26.94 -2.39
N VAL A 332 7.37 -26.86 -3.28
CA VAL A 332 6.40 -27.94 -3.49
C VAL A 332 7.10 -29.22 -3.96
N GLY A 333 8.02 -29.09 -4.92
CA GLY A 333 8.83 -30.22 -5.39
C GLY A 333 9.70 -30.83 -4.29
N LEU A 334 10.31 -30.00 -3.44
CA LEU A 334 11.08 -30.46 -2.29
C LEU A 334 10.21 -31.20 -1.26
N LEU A 335 9.07 -30.61 -0.86
CA LEU A 335 8.13 -31.22 0.08
C LEU A 335 7.62 -32.57 -0.42
N TYR A 336 7.25 -32.63 -1.71
CA TYR A 336 6.83 -33.86 -2.36
C TYR A 336 7.95 -34.91 -2.37
N GLY A 337 9.18 -34.50 -2.71
CA GLY A 337 10.36 -35.35 -2.68
C GLY A 337 10.64 -35.91 -1.29
N VAL A 338 10.58 -35.08 -0.24
CA VAL A 338 10.80 -35.51 1.15
C VAL A 338 9.71 -36.50 1.57
N SER A 339 8.46 -36.25 1.21
CA SER A 339 7.35 -37.16 1.55
C SER A 339 7.45 -38.53 0.88
N LYS A 340 8.08 -38.64 -0.30
CA LYS A 340 8.17 -39.90 -1.06
C LYS A 340 9.51 -40.63 -0.89
N ILE A 341 10.62 -39.89 -0.83
CA ILE A 341 11.98 -40.45 -0.83
C ILE A 341 12.59 -40.44 0.59
N GLY A 342 12.10 -39.56 1.47
CA GLY A 342 12.62 -39.38 2.83
C GLY A 342 14.01 -38.74 2.83
N ASP A 343 14.82 -39.08 3.85
CA ASP A 343 16.13 -38.46 4.10
C ASP A 343 17.16 -38.73 2.99
N LYS A 344 16.96 -39.80 2.21
CA LYS A 344 17.81 -40.12 1.04
C LYS A 344 17.77 -39.03 -0.02
N LEU A 345 16.73 -38.19 -0.03
CA LEU A 345 16.61 -37.06 -0.94
C LEU A 345 17.79 -36.11 -0.79
N PHE A 346 18.17 -35.74 0.44
CA PHE A 346 19.20 -34.74 0.69
C PHE A 346 20.60 -35.16 0.23
N HIS A 347 20.85 -36.47 0.12
CA HIS A 347 22.09 -37.02 -0.47
C HIS A 347 22.12 -36.99 -2.00
N VAL A 348 20.95 -36.93 -2.65
CA VAL A 348 20.82 -36.91 -4.11
C VAL A 348 20.71 -35.47 -4.64
N VAL A 349 20.22 -34.56 -3.80
CA VAL A 349 19.98 -33.15 -4.09
C VAL A 349 21.32 -32.40 -4.21
N GLY A 350 21.65 -31.97 -5.44
CA GLY A 350 22.83 -31.15 -5.73
C GLY A 350 22.67 -29.68 -5.34
N VAL A 351 23.77 -28.93 -5.44
CA VAL A 351 23.83 -27.49 -5.14
C VAL A 351 22.77 -26.69 -5.92
N GLY A 352 22.47 -27.09 -7.15
CA GLY A 352 21.48 -26.42 -7.99
C GLY A 352 20.09 -26.33 -7.35
N VAL A 353 19.66 -27.35 -6.59
CA VAL A 353 18.34 -27.34 -5.92
C VAL A 353 18.30 -26.29 -4.81
N TYR A 354 19.35 -26.17 -4.01
CA TYR A 354 19.44 -25.15 -2.96
C TYR A 354 19.45 -23.74 -3.56
N LEU A 355 20.15 -23.56 -4.70
CA LEU A 355 20.16 -22.30 -5.42
C LEU A 355 18.77 -21.95 -5.97
N THR A 356 18.07 -22.92 -6.56
CA THR A 356 16.69 -22.76 -7.04
C THR A 356 15.72 -22.44 -5.90
N LEU A 357 15.89 -23.04 -4.72
CA LEU A 357 15.10 -22.72 -3.52
C LEU A 357 15.37 -21.28 -3.06
N ALA A 358 16.63 -20.86 -2.99
CA ALA A 358 17.01 -19.51 -2.61
C ALA A 358 16.43 -18.46 -3.59
N LEU A 359 16.57 -18.69 -4.90
CA LEU A 359 16.02 -17.81 -5.93
C LEU A 359 14.49 -17.82 -5.95
N GLY A 360 13.86 -18.98 -5.72
CA GLY A 360 12.41 -19.09 -5.56
C GLY A 360 11.91 -18.28 -4.37
N LEU A 361 12.63 -18.30 -3.23
CA LEU A 361 12.32 -17.48 -2.07
C LEU A 361 12.41 -15.98 -2.39
N ILE A 362 13.49 -15.55 -3.04
CA ILE A 362 13.67 -14.15 -3.45
C ILE A 362 12.53 -13.73 -4.39
N LEU A 363 12.13 -14.59 -5.32
CA LEU A 363 11.03 -14.33 -6.25
C LEU A 363 9.67 -14.19 -5.53
N ILE A 364 9.39 -15.01 -4.52
CA ILE A 364 8.20 -14.88 -3.66
C ILE A 364 8.23 -13.53 -2.93
N LEU A 365 9.36 -13.19 -2.29
CA LEU A 365 9.49 -11.95 -1.52
C LEU A 365 9.36 -10.71 -2.41
N ALA A 366 9.95 -10.73 -3.61
CA ALA A 366 9.82 -9.67 -4.60
C ALA A 366 8.34 -9.47 -5.00
N SER A 367 7.64 -10.58 -5.28
CA SER A 367 6.22 -10.56 -5.67
C SER A 367 5.32 -10.01 -4.55
N LEU A 368 5.62 -10.35 -3.29
CA LEU A 368 4.87 -9.85 -2.12
C LEU A 368 5.13 -8.36 -1.85
N LYS A 369 6.36 -7.88 -2.05
CA LYS A 369 6.70 -6.46 -1.90
C LYS A 369 5.97 -5.61 -2.95
N ALA A 370 5.99 -6.02 -4.21
CA ALA A 370 5.31 -5.33 -5.31
C ALA A 370 3.76 -5.29 -5.16
N SER A 371 3.18 -6.14 -4.32
CA SER A 371 1.74 -6.10 -4.02
C SER A 371 1.36 -4.94 -3.09
N LYS A 372 2.25 -4.57 -2.16
CA LYS A 372 2.00 -3.47 -1.22
C LYS A 372 2.02 -2.10 -1.90
N ASP A 373 2.93 -1.90 -2.86
CA ASP A 373 3.06 -0.62 -3.55
C ASP A 373 1.83 -0.31 -4.43
N PHE A 374 1.27 -1.32 -5.10
CA PHE A 374 0.09 -1.14 -5.96
C PHE A 374 -1.18 -0.79 -5.18
N ARG A 375 -1.31 -1.26 -3.93
CA ARG A 375 -2.48 -0.96 -3.10
C ARG A 375 -2.45 0.47 -2.51
N GLY A 376 -1.33 1.18 -2.68
CA GLY A 376 -1.17 2.57 -2.25
C GLY A 376 -1.35 3.62 -3.35
N THR A 377 -1.49 3.21 -4.63
CA THR A 377 -1.56 4.14 -5.78
C THR A 377 -2.95 4.30 -6.38
N THR A 378 -3.95 3.52 -5.96
CA THR A 378 -5.36 3.86 -6.17
C THR A 378 -5.81 4.83 -5.08
N GLN A 379 -5.46 6.11 -5.24
CA GLN A 379 -6.07 7.24 -4.55
C GLN A 379 -6.26 8.39 -5.53
#